data_AF-A0A359BN96-F1
#
_entry.id   AF-A0A359BN96-F1
#
_cell.length_a   1.000
_cell.length_b   1.000
_cell.length_c   1.000
_cell.angle_alpha   90.00
_cell.angle_beta   90.00
_cell.angle_gamma   90.00
#
_symmetry.space_group_name_H-M   'P 1'
#
loop_
_entity.id
_entity.type
_entity.pdbx_description
1 polymer ?
#
loop_
_entity_poly.entity_id
_entity_poly.type
_entity_poly.pdbx_seq_one_letter_code
_entity_poly.pdbx_strand_id
1 'polypeptide(L)'
;MTRDIINVQCPVVDVTQSVADVTVEKTVINTTNGITIKNAFKNKNNTLMICVENTAEKAGEVTFLAGNAYPNSMLGKLAVPVEANSTTMLQIQDASRFENRDGSVNLDFSTDVAGNIYAVAKSVALNV
;
A
#
# COMPACT_ATOMS: atom_id res chain seq x y z
N MET A 1 -18.89 3.80 -4.21
CA MET A 1 -17.98 4.86 -4.69
C MET A 1 -16.79 4.18 -5.35
N THR A 2 -16.21 4.79 -6.37
CA THR A 2 -15.04 4.21 -7.07
C THR A 2 -13.78 4.53 -6.26
N ARG A 3 -13.01 3.49 -5.91
CA ARG A 3 -11.73 3.64 -5.21
C ARG A 3 -10.69 4.23 -6.14
N ASP A 4 -9.84 5.11 -5.60
CA ASP A 4 -8.70 5.64 -6.34
C ASP A 4 -7.67 4.51 -6.53
N ILE A 5 -6.95 4.52 -7.65
CA ILE A 5 -6.05 3.42 -8.02
C ILE A 5 -4.61 3.91 -8.00
N ILE A 6 -3.75 3.21 -7.27
CA ILE A 6 -2.30 3.40 -7.34
C ILE A 6 -1.60 2.12 -7.80
N ASN A 7 -0.48 2.28 -8.49
CA ASN A 7 0.37 1.16 -8.90
C ASN A 7 1.57 1.04 -7.96
N VAL A 8 2.02 -0.20 -7.75
CA VAL A 8 3.31 -0.45 -7.10
C VAL A 8 4.43 0.03 -8.03
N GLN A 9 5.34 0.84 -7.49
CA GLN A 9 6.47 1.39 -8.20
C GLN A 9 7.72 0.55 -7.91
N CYS A 10 8.50 0.23 -8.94
CA CYS A 10 9.67 -0.62 -8.82
C CYS A 10 10.94 0.12 -9.24
N PRO A 11 11.96 0.17 -8.36
CA PRO A 11 13.29 0.62 -8.73
C PRO A 11 13.87 -0.16 -9.90
N VAL A 12 14.55 0.54 -10.80
CA VAL A 12 15.29 -0.06 -11.90
C VAL A 12 16.76 -0.15 -11.50
N VAL A 13 17.38 -1.32 -11.66
CA VAL A 13 18.80 -1.50 -11.33
C VAL A 13 19.64 -0.82 -12.40
N ASP A 14 20.40 0.20 -12.01
CA ASP A 14 21.52 0.71 -12.81
C ASP A 14 22.70 -0.27 -12.64
N VAL A 15 22.90 -1.10 -13.66
CA VAL A 15 23.97 -2.11 -13.73
C VAL A 15 25.38 -1.50 -13.70
N THR A 16 25.51 -0.19 -13.93
CA THR A 16 26.78 0.52 -13.85
C THR A 16 27.10 1.00 -12.44
N GLN A 17 26.08 1.19 -11.60
CA GLN A 17 26.22 1.80 -10.26
C GLN A 17 25.97 0.83 -9.11
N SER A 18 25.53 -0.41 -9.37
CA SER A 18 25.10 -1.36 -8.31
C SER A 18 24.03 -0.78 -7.37
N VAL A 19 23.23 0.17 -7.88
CA VAL A 19 22.14 0.86 -7.18
C VAL A 19 20.87 0.69 -8.00
N ALA A 20 19.72 0.64 -7.34
CA ALA A 20 18.42 0.72 -8.00
C ALA A 20 17.69 1.99 -7.56
N ASP A 21 17.16 2.74 -8.50
CA ASP A 21 16.50 4.01 -8.23
C ASP A 21 15.07 4.05 -8.79
N VAL A 22 14.22 4.82 -8.12
CA VAL A 22 12.87 5.18 -8.58
C VAL A 22 12.55 6.58 -8.11
N THR A 23 12.00 7.41 -9.00
CA THR A 23 11.35 8.65 -8.59
C THR A 23 9.91 8.32 -8.24
N VAL A 24 9.53 8.51 -6.98
CA VAL A 24 8.22 8.11 -6.48
C VAL A 24 7.15 9.12 -6.90
N GLU A 25 6.15 8.65 -7.65
CA GLU A 25 4.91 9.36 -7.88
C GLU A 25 3.97 9.16 -6.69
N LYS A 26 3.51 10.26 -6.09
CA LYS A 26 2.64 10.26 -4.93
C LYS A 26 1.20 10.49 -5.34
N THR A 27 0.26 9.85 -4.65
CA THR A 27 -1.18 10.07 -4.84
C THR A 27 -1.78 10.72 -3.60
N VAL A 28 -2.54 11.79 -3.78
CA VAL A 28 -3.26 12.46 -2.69
C VAL A 28 -4.34 11.53 -2.14
N ILE A 29 -4.44 11.43 -0.82
CA ILE A 29 -5.43 10.59 -0.15
C ILE A 29 -6.80 11.26 -0.20
N ASN A 30 -7.78 10.59 -0.82
CA ASN A 30 -9.19 10.92 -0.72
C ASN A 30 -9.89 9.93 0.23
N THR A 31 -10.16 10.38 1.45
CA THR A 31 -10.74 9.55 2.52
C THR A 31 -12.16 9.06 2.19
N THR A 32 -12.87 9.70 1.26
CA THR A 32 -14.21 9.27 0.81
C THR A 32 -14.16 8.13 -0.21
N ASN A 33 -13.12 8.10 -1.06
CA ASN A 33 -12.97 7.07 -2.09
C ASN A 33 -12.25 5.82 -1.57
N GLY A 34 -11.21 5.99 -0.75
CA GLY A 34 -10.25 4.94 -0.42
C GLY A 34 -9.30 4.62 -1.59
N ILE A 35 -8.33 3.72 -1.37
CA ILE A 35 -7.25 3.42 -2.34
C ILE A 35 -7.16 1.91 -2.62
N THR A 36 -7.16 1.53 -3.90
CA THR A 36 -6.78 0.19 -4.37
C THR A 36 -5.35 0.21 -4.89
N ILE A 37 -4.49 -0.59 -4.26
CA ILE A 37 -3.11 -0.82 -4.71
C ILE A 37 -3.13 -1.99 -5.68
N LYS A 38 -2.94 -1.72 -6.96
CA LYS A 38 -2.92 -2.75 -8.00
C LYS A 38 -1.66 -3.61 -7.91
N ASN A 39 -1.84 -4.90 -8.19
CA ASN A 39 -0.75 -5.87 -8.24
C ASN A 39 0.10 -5.95 -6.96
N ALA A 40 -0.46 -5.54 -5.82
CA ALA A 40 0.22 -5.49 -4.52
C ALA A 40 0.88 -6.82 -4.15
N PHE A 41 0.28 -7.97 -4.47
CA PHE A 41 0.82 -9.29 -4.17
C PHE A 41 1.30 -10.08 -5.38
N LYS A 42 1.38 -9.45 -6.56
CA LYS A 42 2.14 -10.06 -7.67
C LYS A 42 3.63 -10.15 -7.33
N ASN A 43 4.12 -9.32 -6.40
CA ASN A 43 5.44 -9.48 -5.79
C ASN A 43 5.44 -10.54 -4.67
N LYS A 44 5.62 -11.82 -5.00
CA LYS A 44 5.78 -12.86 -3.97
C LYS A 44 7.13 -12.82 -3.21
N ASN A 45 7.81 -11.67 -3.20
CA ASN A 45 9.13 -11.48 -2.58
C ASN A 45 9.07 -10.74 -1.23
N ASN A 46 7.87 -10.45 -0.70
CA ASN A 46 7.65 -9.74 0.56
C ASN A 46 8.34 -8.37 0.66
N THR A 47 8.68 -7.74 -0.47
CA THR A 47 9.36 -6.43 -0.48
C THR A 47 8.41 -5.23 -0.59
N LEU A 48 7.09 -5.46 -0.58
CA LEU A 48 6.11 -4.38 -0.70
C LEU A 48 6.15 -3.49 0.55
N MET A 49 6.43 -2.22 0.34
CA MET A 49 6.30 -1.16 1.32
C MET A 49 5.20 -0.21 0.88
N ILE A 50 4.21 0.00 1.75
CA ILE A 50 3.16 1.00 1.56
C ILE A 50 3.52 2.18 2.46
N CYS A 51 3.65 3.36 1.88
CA CYS A 51 4.02 4.57 2.60
C CYS A 51 2.84 5.52 2.63
N VAL A 52 2.44 5.93 3.84
CA VAL A 52 1.38 6.90 4.08
C VAL A 52 2.00 8.13 4.71
N GLU A 53 1.95 9.24 4.00
CA GLU A 53 2.38 10.56 4.47
C GLU A 53 1.14 11.28 5.01
N ASN A 54 1.07 11.45 6.33
CA ASN A 54 0.04 12.25 6.96
C ASN A 54 0.59 13.63 7.30
N THR A 55 0.14 14.64 6.56
CA THR A 55 0.48 16.05 6.76
C THR A 55 -0.55 16.77 7.62
N ALA A 56 -1.56 16.07 8.14
CA ALA A 56 -2.52 16.66 9.08
C ALA A 56 -1.89 16.84 10.47
N GLU A 57 -2.40 17.80 11.22
CA GLU A 57 -2.06 18.02 12.63
C GLU A 57 -2.64 16.94 13.57
N LYS A 58 -3.50 16.06 13.03
CA LYS A 58 -4.14 14.98 13.77
C LYS A 58 -3.62 13.62 13.31
N ALA A 59 -3.51 12.71 14.27
CA ALA A 59 -3.36 11.30 13.96
C ALA A 59 -4.66 10.74 13.40
N GLY A 60 -4.55 9.67 12.62
CA GLY A 60 -5.67 8.94 12.07
C GLY A 60 -5.33 7.47 11.87
N GLU A 61 -6.07 6.80 11.00
CA GLU A 61 -5.86 5.38 10.74
C GLU A 61 -5.93 5.10 9.24
N VAL A 62 -5.07 4.19 8.79
CA VAL A 62 -5.25 3.49 7.51
C VAL A 62 -5.82 2.11 7.82
N THR A 63 -6.91 1.76 7.16
CA THR A 63 -7.60 0.49 7.33
C THR A 63 -7.37 -0.40 6.13
N PHE A 64 -6.67 -1.50 6.32
CA PHE A 64 -6.58 -2.59 5.35
C PHE A 64 -7.90 -3.36 5.34
N LEU A 65 -8.57 -3.41 4.19
CA LEU A 65 -9.80 -4.17 4.03
C LEU A 65 -9.50 -5.66 3.83
N ALA A 66 -10.43 -6.49 4.29
CA ALA A 66 -10.35 -7.93 4.09
C ALA A 66 -10.36 -8.27 2.58
N GLY A 67 -9.43 -9.13 2.19
CA GLY A 67 -9.36 -9.66 0.83
C GLY A 67 -10.37 -10.77 0.57
N ASN A 68 -10.46 -11.21 -0.68
CA ASN A 68 -11.35 -12.29 -1.12
C ASN A 68 -10.64 -13.40 -1.91
N ALA A 69 -9.30 -13.40 -1.98
CA ALA A 69 -8.52 -14.45 -2.61
C ALA A 69 -8.51 -15.75 -1.79
N TYR A 70 -8.52 -15.65 -0.47
CA TYR A 70 -8.40 -16.79 0.45
C TYR A 70 -9.59 -16.85 1.41
N PRO A 71 -9.94 -18.05 1.94
CA PRO A 71 -11.00 -18.22 2.93
C PRO A 71 -10.56 -17.76 4.33
N ASN A 72 -10.03 -16.54 4.45
CA ASN A 72 -9.58 -15.92 5.69
C ASN A 72 -10.55 -14.84 6.18
N SER A 73 -11.84 -14.98 5.86
CA SER A 73 -12.90 -14.03 6.22
C SER A 73 -12.98 -13.74 7.73
N MET A 74 -12.49 -14.66 8.56
CA MET A 74 -12.41 -14.50 10.02
C MET A 74 -11.41 -13.43 10.50
N LEU A 75 -10.37 -13.12 9.73
CA LEU A 75 -9.36 -12.16 10.16
C LEU A 75 -9.81 -10.70 9.95
N GLY A 76 -10.77 -10.47 9.06
CA GLY A 76 -11.39 -9.16 8.85
C GLY A 76 -10.42 -8.04 8.47
N LYS A 77 -10.93 -6.80 8.53
CA LYS A 77 -10.15 -5.58 8.30
C LYS A 77 -9.18 -5.30 9.45
N LEU A 78 -8.10 -4.56 9.17
CA LEU A 78 -7.13 -4.12 10.16
C LEU A 78 -6.92 -2.62 10.05
N ALA A 79 -7.23 -1.87 11.11
CA ALA A 79 -6.84 -0.48 11.24
C ALA A 79 -5.43 -0.37 11.83
N VAL A 80 -4.61 0.49 11.26
CA VAL A 80 -3.25 0.79 11.72
C VAL A 80 -3.12 2.29 11.90
N PRO A 81 -2.59 2.77 13.04
CA PRO A 81 -2.46 4.20 13.29
C PRO A 81 -1.45 4.84 12.32
N VAL A 82 -1.75 6.09 11.96
CA VAL A 82 -0.86 6.98 11.20
C VAL A 82 -0.78 8.28 12.00
N GLU A 83 0.41 8.57 12.52
CA GLU A 83 0.61 9.73 13.41
C GLU A 83 0.50 11.05 12.65
N ALA A 84 0.19 12.13 13.39
CA ALA A 84 0.19 13.49 12.84
C ALA A 84 1.58 13.87 12.29
N ASN A 85 1.62 14.63 11.21
CA ASN A 85 2.86 15.16 10.61
C ASN A 85 3.97 14.10 10.45
N SER A 86 3.60 12.91 9.96
CA SER A 86 4.49 11.76 9.92
C SER A 86 4.42 11.00 8.58
N THR A 87 5.41 10.13 8.36
CA THR A 87 5.36 9.12 7.30
C THR A 87 5.36 7.74 7.96
N THR A 88 4.28 7.00 7.78
CA THR A 88 4.16 5.62 8.26
C THR A 88 4.47 4.66 7.11
N MET A 89 5.42 3.75 7.35
CA MET A 89 5.78 2.69 6.41
C MET A 89 5.20 1.37 6.89
N LEU A 90 4.47 0.69 6.00
CA LEU A 90 3.68 -0.49 6.30
C LEU A 90 4.08 -1.65 5.40
N GLN A 91 4.39 -2.78 6.02
CA GLN A 91 4.67 -4.04 5.33
C GLN A 91 3.60 -5.05 5.72
N ILE A 92 2.97 -5.68 4.73
CA ILE A 92 1.99 -6.73 4.98
C ILE A 92 2.74 -8.05 5.23
N GLN A 93 2.55 -8.63 6.42
CA GLN A 93 3.15 -9.92 6.79
C GLN A 93 2.26 -11.10 6.36
N ASP A 94 0.95 -10.98 6.59
CA ASP A 94 -0.04 -12.02 6.23
C ASP A 94 -0.85 -11.58 5.01
N ALA A 95 -0.26 -11.75 3.82
CA ALA A 95 -0.89 -11.38 2.55
C ALA A 95 -2.30 -11.99 2.37
N SER A 96 -2.47 -13.23 2.82
CA SER A 96 -3.70 -13.98 2.67
C SER A 96 -4.91 -13.37 3.41
N ARG A 97 -4.69 -12.40 4.30
CA ARG A 97 -5.75 -11.63 4.98
C ARG A 97 -6.33 -10.52 4.09
N PHE A 98 -5.50 -9.90 3.25
CA PHE A 98 -5.82 -8.65 2.56
C PHE A 98 -5.85 -8.77 1.03
N GLU A 99 -5.35 -9.88 0.47
CA GLU A 99 -5.29 -10.10 -0.97
C GLU A 99 -6.67 -10.30 -1.60
N ASN A 100 -6.99 -9.46 -2.58
CA ASN A 100 -8.09 -9.68 -3.50
C ASN A 100 -7.71 -10.69 -4.58
N ARG A 101 -8.70 -11.33 -5.21
CA ARG A 101 -8.48 -12.34 -6.28
C ARG A 101 -7.65 -11.85 -7.47
N ASP A 102 -7.60 -10.54 -7.70
CA ASP A 102 -6.79 -9.93 -8.75
C ASP A 102 -5.35 -9.56 -8.29
N GLY A 103 -4.99 -9.91 -7.05
CA GLY A 103 -3.71 -9.61 -6.42
C GLY A 103 -3.60 -8.18 -5.88
N SER A 104 -4.70 -7.41 -5.84
CA SER A 104 -4.74 -6.06 -5.27
C SER A 104 -4.98 -6.05 -3.77
N VAL A 105 -4.75 -4.89 -3.14
CA VAL A 105 -5.11 -4.59 -1.75
C VAL A 105 -5.97 -3.34 -1.71
N ASN A 106 -6.99 -3.35 -0.86
CA ASN A 106 -7.88 -2.21 -0.64
C ASN A 106 -7.62 -1.56 0.72
N LEU A 107 -7.43 -0.24 0.73
CA LEU A 107 -7.23 0.58 1.92
C LEU A 107 -8.32 1.64 2.05
N ASP A 108 -8.85 1.85 3.25
CA ASP A 108 -9.65 3.02 3.64
C ASP A 108 -8.84 3.90 4.61
N PHE A 109 -9.26 5.16 4.78
CA PHE A 109 -8.59 6.11 5.67
C PHE A 109 -9.62 6.79 6.55
N SER A 110 -9.26 7.06 7.82
CA SER A 110 -10.08 7.91 8.66
C SER A 110 -10.11 9.34 8.10
N THR A 111 -11.14 10.11 8.45
CA THR A 111 -11.34 11.49 7.95
C THR A 111 -10.27 12.46 8.43
N ASP A 112 -9.51 12.11 9.47
CA ASP A 112 -8.43 12.93 10.03
C ASP A 112 -7.10 12.78 9.29
N VAL A 113 -6.98 11.81 8.36
CA VAL A 113 -5.78 11.66 7.53
C VAL A 113 -5.86 12.58 6.31
N ALA A 114 -4.84 13.40 6.13
CA ALA A 114 -4.63 14.19 4.91
C ALA A 114 -3.17 14.10 4.47
N GLY A 115 -2.93 13.95 3.17
CA GLY A 115 -1.58 13.86 2.62
C GLY A 115 -1.51 12.89 1.46
N ASN A 116 -0.46 12.08 1.39
CA ASN A 116 -0.18 11.25 0.23
C ASN A 116 0.02 9.78 0.57
N ILE A 117 -0.18 8.92 -0.42
CA ILE A 117 0.17 7.51 -0.37
C ILE A 117 0.94 7.11 -1.63
N TYR A 118 1.87 6.17 -1.45
CA TYR A 118 2.53 5.46 -2.52
C TYR A 118 2.94 4.06 -2.07
N ALA A 119 3.23 3.18 -3.03
CA ALA A 119 3.66 1.82 -2.76
C ALA A 119 4.91 1.50 -3.60
N VAL A 120 5.93 0.93 -2.95
CA VAL A 120 7.20 0.57 -3.59
C VAL A 120 7.51 -0.90 -3.33
N ALA A 121 8.04 -1.60 -4.33
CA ALA A 121 8.55 -2.96 -4.18
C ALA A 121 9.78 -3.17 -5.06
N LYS A 122 10.63 -4.15 -4.74
CA LYS A 122 11.82 -4.48 -5.54
C LYS A 122 11.47 -4.88 -6.98
N SER A 123 10.41 -5.67 -7.16
CA SER A 123 9.91 -6.14 -8.45
C SER A 123 8.46 -6.56 -8.31
N VAL A 124 7.66 -6.46 -9.38
CA VAL A 124 6.29 -7.01 -9.44
C VAL A 124 6.23 -8.42 -10.04
N ALA A 125 7.37 -8.98 -10.43
CA ALA A 125 7.51 -10.34 -10.95
C ALA A 125 8.38 -11.20 -10.02
N LEU A 126 8.12 -12.52 -10.02
CA LEU A 126 9.10 -13.50 -9.58
C LEU A 126 10.29 -13.40 -10.55
N ASN A 127 11.37 -12.78 -10.11
CA ASN A 127 12.65 -12.99 -10.78
C ASN A 127 13.10 -14.40 -10.37
N VAL A 128 12.64 -15.41 -11.12
CA VAL A 128 13.22 -16.76 -11.14
C VAL A 128 14.55 -16.72 -11.88
#